data_AF-A0A7C5NFB5-F1
#
_entry.id   AF-A0A7C5NFB5-F1
#
_cell.length_a   1.000
_cell.length_b   1.000
_cell.length_c   1.000
_cell.angle_alpha   90.00
_cell.angle_beta   90.00
_cell.angle_gamma   90.00
#
_symmetry.space_group_name_H-M   'P 1'
#
loop_
_entity.id
_entity.type
_entity.pdbx_description
1 polymer ?
#
loop_
_entity_poly.entity_id
_entity_poly.type
_entity_poly.pdbx_seq_one_letter_code
_entity_poly.pdbx_strand_id
1 'polypeptide(L)'
;MPRVRIPRVPEPSVFRVLIRASAEEVWNEITRTDPPIAAFFDNRMHVRALEPGARLAMRSPDGAYTGVVGRILEVVPHKRFRHTFRFTHLDDPSALFVTTSSLSKAAYSSR
;
A
#
# COMPACT_ATOMS: atom_id res chain seq x y z
N MET A 1 14.09 -41.42 -2.97
CA MET A 1 14.36 -39.95 -3.00
C MET A 1 13.06 -39.24 -2.66
N PRO A 2 12.92 -38.55 -1.51
CA PRO A 2 11.69 -37.81 -1.23
C PRO A 2 11.62 -36.58 -2.14
N ARG A 3 10.51 -36.41 -2.86
CA ARG A 3 10.23 -35.18 -3.62
C ARG A 3 9.97 -34.04 -2.62
N VAL A 4 10.90 -33.09 -2.56
CA VAL A 4 10.70 -31.81 -1.86
C VAL A 4 9.55 -31.09 -2.58
N ARG A 5 8.42 -30.89 -1.90
CA ARG A 5 7.36 -30.00 -2.40
C ARG A 5 7.84 -28.57 -2.20
N ILE A 6 8.24 -27.91 -3.28
CA ILE A 6 8.48 -26.46 -3.28
C ILE A 6 7.10 -25.80 -3.08
N PRO A 7 6.89 -24.97 -2.04
CA PRO A 7 5.64 -24.25 -1.89
C PRO A 7 5.41 -23.36 -3.12
N ARG A 8 4.24 -23.45 -3.75
CA ARG A 8 3.86 -22.55 -4.83
C ARG A 8 3.62 -21.17 -4.21
N VAL A 9 4.51 -20.21 -4.48
CA VAL A 9 4.25 -18.82 -4.15
C VAL A 9 3.03 -18.37 -4.96
N PRO A 10 1.99 -17.79 -4.35
CA PRO A 10 0.86 -17.26 -5.10
C PRO A 10 1.35 -16.21 -6.11
N GLU A 11 0.82 -16.26 -7.33
CA GLU A 11 1.09 -15.21 -8.31
C GLU A 11 0.62 -13.86 -7.76
N PRO A 12 1.36 -12.75 -7.97
CA PRO A 12 0.96 -11.44 -7.48
C PRO A 12 -0.34 -10.99 -8.15
N SER A 13 -1.33 -10.62 -7.35
CA SER A 13 -2.53 -9.95 -7.83
C SER A 13 -2.19 -8.51 -8.21
N VAL A 14 -2.42 -8.14 -9.47
CA VAL A 14 -2.14 -6.80 -9.98
C VAL A 14 -3.45 -6.08 -10.30
N PHE A 15 -3.68 -4.95 -9.62
CA PHE A 15 -4.82 -4.07 -9.86
C PHE A 15 -4.33 -2.78 -10.52
N ARG A 16 -5.02 -2.34 -11.58
CA ARG A 16 -4.74 -1.07 -12.27
C ARG A 16 -5.98 -0.19 -12.21
N VAL A 17 -5.80 1.04 -11.77
CA VAL A 17 -6.87 2.03 -11.62
C VAL A 17 -6.44 3.32 -12.31
N LEU A 18 -7.36 3.93 -13.06
CA LEU A 18 -7.16 5.27 -13.62
C LEU A 18 -7.69 6.29 -12.62
N ILE A 19 -6.83 7.19 -12.15
CA ILE A 19 -7.19 8.27 -11.22
C ILE A 19 -7.08 9.60 -11.97
N ARG A 20 -8.15 10.39 -11.97
CA ARG A 20 -8.20 11.73 -12.60
C ARG A 20 -7.63 12.80 -11.66
N ALA A 21 -6.37 12.64 -11.27
CA ALA A 21 -5.63 13.57 -10.43
C ALA A 21 -4.14 13.55 -10.81
N SER A 22 -3.38 14.55 -10.36
CA SER A 22 -1.92 14.57 -10.51
C SER A 22 -1.26 13.46 -9.67
N ALA A 23 -0.06 13.03 -10.06
CA ALA A 23 0.69 12.05 -9.27
C ALA A 23 1.03 12.55 -7.86
N GLU A 24 1.16 13.86 -7.68
CA GLU A 24 1.39 14.48 -6.38
C GLU A 24 0.16 14.38 -5.47
N GLU A 25 -1.03 14.69 -5.98
CA GLU A 25 -2.28 14.51 -5.23
C GLU A 25 -2.51 13.05 -4.84
N VAL A 26 -2.26 12.12 -5.77
CA VAL A 26 -2.36 10.68 -5.47
C VAL A 26 -1.33 10.26 -4.43
N TRP A 27 -0.09 10.74 -4.57
CA TRP A 27 0.97 10.44 -3.61
C TRP A 27 0.63 10.95 -2.22
N ASN A 28 0.17 12.20 -2.12
CA ASN A 28 -0.25 12.81 -0.86
C ASN A 28 -1.39 11.99 -0.25
N GLU A 29 -2.41 11.60 -1.03
CA GLU A 29 -3.53 10.80 -0.52
C GLU A 29 -3.08 9.44 0.07
N ILE A 30 -2.15 8.74 -0.60
CA ILE A 30 -1.72 7.40 -0.17
C ILE A 30 -0.60 7.42 0.88
N THR A 31 0.09 8.55 1.08
CA THR A 31 1.21 8.67 2.03
C THR A 31 0.96 9.61 3.20
N ARG A 32 -0.17 10.33 3.22
CA ARG A 32 -0.50 11.23 4.33
C ARG A 32 -0.73 10.49 5.64
N THR A 33 -0.53 11.20 6.75
CA THR A 33 -0.60 10.64 8.11
C THR A 33 -1.49 11.45 9.04
N ASP A 34 -2.26 12.39 8.48
CA ASP A 34 -3.10 13.37 9.18
C ASP A 34 -4.56 12.89 9.29
N PRO A 35 -5.49 13.07 8.34
CA PRO A 35 -6.83 12.52 8.46
C PRO A 35 -6.88 11.05 8.04
N PRO A 36 -8.00 10.37 8.35
CA PRO A 36 -8.36 9.09 7.75
C PRO A 36 -8.20 9.06 6.22
N ILE A 37 -7.76 7.94 5.67
CA ILE A 37 -7.65 7.71 4.23
C ILE A 37 -8.78 6.77 3.83
N ALA A 38 -9.72 7.26 3.01
CA ALA A 38 -10.89 6.48 2.57
C ALA A 38 -10.47 5.19 1.85
N ALA A 39 -9.41 5.26 1.03
CA ALA A 39 -8.86 4.11 0.33
C ALA A 39 -8.23 3.04 1.25
N PHE A 40 -7.98 3.36 2.52
CA PHE A 40 -7.46 2.43 3.52
C PHE A 40 -8.46 2.14 4.64
N PHE A 41 -9.74 1.95 4.28
CA PHE A 41 -10.82 1.62 5.21
C PHE A 41 -11.07 2.70 6.27
N ASP A 42 -10.97 3.97 5.87
CA ASP A 42 -11.07 5.13 6.77
C ASP A 42 -10.10 5.05 7.97
N ASN A 43 -8.97 4.37 7.77
CA ASN A 43 -7.91 4.34 8.77
C ASN A 43 -6.91 5.46 8.52
N ARG A 44 -6.27 5.87 9.61
CA ARG A 44 -5.15 6.79 9.60
C ARG A 44 -3.84 6.01 9.57
N MET A 45 -2.94 6.39 8.67
CA MET A 45 -1.60 5.82 8.62
C MET A 45 -0.76 6.39 9.77
N HIS A 46 -0.16 5.50 10.54
CA HIS A 46 0.77 5.80 11.62
C HIS A 46 2.14 5.25 11.27
N VAL A 47 3.10 6.14 11.08
CA VAL A 47 4.48 5.85 10.69
C VAL A 47 5.38 6.90 11.30
N ARG A 48 6.59 6.50 11.73
CA ARG A 48 7.58 7.44 12.27
C ARG A 48 8.26 8.27 11.17
N ALA A 49 8.59 7.63 10.05
CA ALA A 49 9.21 8.23 8.89
C ALA A 49 8.82 7.45 7.63
N LEU A 50 8.58 8.14 6.52
CA LEU A 50 8.29 7.53 5.21
C LEU A 50 9.59 7.09 4.53
N GLU A 51 10.26 6.10 5.11
CA GLU A 51 11.54 5.59 4.63
C GLU A 51 11.58 4.06 4.61
N PRO A 52 12.38 3.44 3.72
CA PRO A 52 12.59 2.00 3.74
C PRO A 52 13.03 1.49 5.11
N GLY A 53 12.40 0.41 5.57
CA GLY A 53 12.64 -0.20 6.88
C GLY A 53 11.72 0.30 8.00
N ALA A 54 11.09 1.45 7.84
CA ALA A 54 10.17 1.99 8.85
C ALA A 54 8.91 1.10 9.02
N ARG A 55 8.40 1.07 10.26
CA ARG A 55 7.15 0.38 10.59
C ARG A 55 5.95 1.26 10.25
N LEU A 56 4.96 0.65 9.62
CA LEU A 56 3.69 1.26 9.24
C LEU A 56 2.55 0.55 9.98
N ALA A 57 1.58 1.30 10.47
CA ALA A 57 0.34 0.77 11.04
C ALA A 57 -0.86 1.59 10.56
N MET A 58 -1.94 0.93 10.16
CA MET A 58 -3.21 1.60 9.88
C MET A 58 -4.11 1.44 11.10
N ARG A 59 -4.50 2.57 11.70
CA ARG A 59 -5.29 2.63 12.92
C ARG A 59 -6.63 3.31 12.67
N SER A 60 -7.63 2.98 13.48
CA SER A 60 -8.90 3.70 13.49
C SER A 60 -8.67 5.21 13.73
N PRO A 61 -9.60 6.08 13.33
CA PRO A 61 -9.44 7.54 13.47
C PRO A 61 -9.12 7.99 14.91
N ASP A 62 -9.71 7.33 15.90
CA ASP A 62 -9.48 7.54 17.34
C ASP A 62 -8.23 6.83 17.89
N GLY A 63 -7.59 6.00 17.07
CA GLY A 63 -6.42 5.20 17.42
C GLY A 63 -6.71 3.99 18.30
N ALA A 64 -7.96 3.70 18.68
CA ALA A 64 -8.31 2.61 19.59
C ALA A 64 -7.93 1.22 19.02
N TYR A 65 -8.04 1.05 17.69
CA TYR A 65 -7.80 -0.22 17.02
C TYR A 65 -6.68 -0.10 15.98
N THR A 66 -5.86 -1.15 15.88
CA THR A 66 -4.88 -1.30 14.79
C THR A 66 -5.32 -2.46 13.93
N GLY A 67 -5.82 -2.18 12.73
CA GLY A 67 -6.32 -3.20 11.81
C GLY A 67 -5.21 -3.79 10.94
N VAL A 68 -4.18 -3.00 10.62
CA VAL A 68 -3.12 -3.40 9.69
C VAL A 68 -1.76 -3.00 10.23
N VAL A 69 -0.78 -3.88 10.06
CA VAL A 69 0.64 -3.58 10.30
C VAL A 69 1.49 -3.94 9.09
N GLY A 70 2.61 -3.24 8.94
CA GLY A 70 3.49 -3.36 7.79
C GLY A 70 4.89 -2.79 8.02
N ARG A 71 5.75 -3.01 7.02
CA ARG A 71 7.06 -2.38 6.89
C ARG A 71 7.20 -1.77 5.50
N ILE A 72 7.71 -0.55 5.44
CA ILE A 72 8.03 0.12 4.20
C ILE A 72 9.27 -0.55 3.59
N LEU A 73 9.23 -0.88 2.32
CA LEU A 73 10.31 -1.54 1.58
C LEU A 73 10.98 -0.62 0.57
N GLU A 74 10.22 0.28 -0.04
CA GLU A 74 10.71 1.23 -1.04
C GLU A 74 9.82 2.47 -1.05
N VAL A 75 10.45 3.64 -1.13
CA VAL A 75 9.77 4.93 -1.30
C VAL A 75 10.48 5.68 -2.41
N VAL A 76 9.79 5.85 -3.54
CA VAL A 76 10.22 6.70 -4.65
C VAL A 76 9.14 7.76 -4.82
N PRO A 77 9.38 9.00 -4.36
CA PRO A 77 8.37 10.07 -4.38
C PRO A 77 7.66 10.20 -5.72
N HIS A 78 6.33 10.24 -5.66
CA HIS A 78 5.39 10.39 -6.78
C HIS A 78 5.42 9.24 -7.81
N LYS A 79 6.17 8.15 -7.57
CA LYS A 79 6.36 7.05 -8.52
C LYS A 79 6.06 5.68 -7.94
N ARG A 80 6.53 5.39 -6.72
CA ARG A 80 6.41 4.06 -6.12
C ARG A 80 6.41 4.08 -4.60
N PHE A 81 5.43 3.42 -4.02
CA PHE A 81 5.37 3.15 -2.59
C PHE A 81 5.15 1.65 -2.39
N ARG A 82 6.13 0.99 -1.76
CA ARG A 82 6.12 -0.46 -1.57
C ARG A 82 6.19 -0.77 -0.08
N HIS A 83 5.26 -1.57 0.42
CA HIS A 83 5.24 -1.96 1.82
C HIS A 83 4.64 -3.36 2.02
N THR A 84 4.91 -3.97 3.17
CA THR A 84 4.18 -5.17 3.57
C THR A 84 2.84 -4.77 4.18
N PHE A 85 1.87 -5.66 4.11
CA PHE A 85 0.53 -5.48 4.63
C PHE A 85 0.09 -6.77 5.32
N ARG A 86 -0.34 -6.67 6.58
CA ARG A 86 -0.91 -7.80 7.31
C ARG A 86 -2.04 -7.30 8.20
N PHE A 87 -3.19 -7.97 8.14
CA PHE A 87 -4.26 -7.75 9.11
C PHE A 87 -3.85 -8.29 10.48
N THR A 88 -4.10 -7.52 11.54
CA THR A 88 -3.75 -7.90 12.91
C THR A 88 -4.63 -9.03 13.45
N HIS A 89 -5.88 -9.12 12.99
CA HIS A 89 -6.87 -10.09 13.43
C HIS A 89 -6.84 -11.42 12.67
N LEU A 90 -6.09 -11.50 11.58
CA LEU A 90 -5.92 -12.72 10.79
C LEU A 90 -4.52 -13.28 11.03
N ASP A 91 -4.42 -14.59 11.24
CA ASP A 91 -3.15 -15.32 11.30
C ASP A 91 -2.64 -15.67 9.89
N ASP A 92 -2.68 -14.66 9.00
CA ASP A 92 -2.20 -14.78 7.63
C ASP A 92 -0.74 -14.31 7.54
N PRO A 93 0.09 -14.99 6.71
CA PRO A 93 1.42 -14.48 6.40
C PRO A 93 1.30 -13.07 5.80
N SER A 94 2.25 -12.20 6.12
CA SER A 94 2.23 -10.82 5.61
C SER A 94 2.23 -10.82 4.08
N ALA A 95 1.25 -10.18 3.47
CA ALA A 95 1.23 -9.96 2.03
C ALA A 95 2.18 -8.82 1.66
N LEU A 96 2.74 -8.88 0.46
CA LEU A 96 3.46 -7.76 -0.14
C LEU A 96 2.47 -6.89 -0.89
N PHE A 97 2.34 -5.61 -0.50
CA PHE A 97 1.55 -4.63 -1.22
C PHE A 97 2.47 -3.65 -1.95
N VAL A 98 2.27 -3.49 -3.25
CA VAL A 98 3.08 -2.59 -4.08
C VAL A 98 2.15 -1.65 -4.82
N THR A 99 2.18 -0.37 -4.45
CA THR A 99 1.50 0.68 -5.21
C THR A 99 2.53 1.34 -6.10
N THR A 100 2.40 1.13 -7.41
CA THR A 100 3.19 1.85 -8.41
C THR A 100 2.27 2.83 -9.11
N SER A 101 2.54 4.13 -8.96
CA SER A 101 1.87 5.18 -9.73
C SER A 101 2.68 5.43 -11.00
N SER A 102 2.24 4.86 -12.13
CA SER A 102 2.77 5.25 -13.44
C SER A 102 1.93 6.37 -14.00
N LEU A 103 2.53 7.53 -14.25
CA LEU A 103 1.95 8.60 -15.06
C LEU A 103 1.77 8.09 -16.49
N SER A 104 0.58 7.57 -16.79
CA SER A 104 0.12 7.37 -18.16
C SER A 104 -0.45 8.71 -18.63
N LYS A 105 0.17 9.36 -19.63
CA LYS A 105 -0.54 10.36 -20.44
C LYS A 105 -1.69 9.61 -21.09
N ALA A 106 -2.87 9.66 -20.50
CA ALA A 106 -4.09 9.32 -21.19
C ALA A 106 -4.14 10.22 -22.43
N ALA A 107 -3.86 9.64 -23.60
CA ALA A 107 -4.16 10.28 -24.85
C ALA A 107 -5.67 10.54 -24.83
N TYR A 108 -6.04 11.80 -24.63
CA TYR A 108 -7.41 12.26 -24.72
C TYR A 108 -7.82 12.08 -26.19
N SER A 109 -8.52 10.99 -26.49
CA SER A 109 -9.22 10.83 -27.76
C SER A 109 -10.57 11.51 -27.59
N SER A 110 -10.66 12.77 -28.05
CA SER A 110 -11.93 13.48 -28.17
C SER A 110 -12.77 12.78 -29.24
N ARG A 111 -13.93 12.27 -28.83
CA ARG A 111 -15.10 12.19 -29.71
C ARG A 111 -16.06 13.29 -29.29
#